data_AF-A0A7C2RDE5-F1
#
_entry.id   AF-A0A7C2RDE5-F1
#
_cell.length_a   1.000
_cell.length_b   1.000
_cell.length_c   1.000
_cell.angle_alpha   90.00
_cell.angle_beta   90.00
_cell.angle_gamma   90.00
#
_symmetry.space_group_name_H-M   'P 1'
#
loop_
_entity.id
_entity.type
_entity.pdbx_description
1 polymer ?
#
loop_
_entity_poly.entity_id
_entity_poly.type
_entity_poly.pdbx_seq_one_letter_code
_entity_poly.pdbx_strand_id
1 'polypeptide(L)'
;MPPGQEGKIALTVKTDGLGGPVHKSATVYSNDPANPMVTLTIKGTVKKLIDILPSPYINIRVSKGEPVEGTVTLVNNDRSPLQILEVKSSNPEFTTHLKTLEKGQRYELQAKMNNAKTASGRFNTQLTVTTNNKKQAQLSIPVIVAIAARVEAFPERLTFGRLNLASLENNPQNNILLNRTITVRSLVPEFKVTKVESSLPFVRLQLVAPQRQGSPYSVKVALMKEKLKKGPFDGTVVLRTNDKEFGELKIPLSGQVN
;
A
#
# COMPACT_ATOMS: atom_id res chain seq x y z
N MET A 1 -35.64 -34.98 18.45
CA MET A 1 -35.38 -36.42 18.69
C MET A 1 -36.36 -36.91 19.73
N PRO A 2 -36.84 -38.18 19.69
CA PRO A 2 -37.71 -38.71 20.74
C PRO A 2 -37.02 -38.70 22.11
N PRO A 3 -37.76 -38.55 23.23
CA PRO A 3 -37.19 -38.60 24.57
C PRO A 3 -36.39 -39.88 24.81
N GLY A 4 -35.20 -39.75 25.42
CA GLY A 4 -34.33 -40.88 25.76
C GLY A 4 -33.47 -41.45 24.62
N GLN A 5 -33.52 -40.86 23.42
CA GLN A 5 -32.67 -41.29 22.31
C GLN A 5 -31.35 -40.53 22.21
N GLU A 6 -30.31 -41.21 21.73
CA GLU A 6 -28.98 -40.65 21.49
C GLU A 6 -28.83 -40.12 20.07
N GLY A 7 -28.16 -38.98 19.92
CA GLY A 7 -27.83 -38.36 18.64
C GLY A 7 -26.33 -38.10 18.51
N LYS A 8 -25.81 -38.16 17.28
CA LYS A 8 -24.40 -37.84 16.98
C LYS A 8 -24.32 -36.52 16.23
N ILE A 9 -23.48 -35.61 16.70
CA ILE A 9 -23.19 -34.34 16.04
C ILE A 9 -21.76 -34.42 15.49
N ALA A 10 -21.61 -34.33 14.17
CA ALA A 10 -20.31 -34.28 13.52
C ALA A 10 -19.92 -32.81 13.26
N LEU A 11 -18.76 -32.39 13.78
CA LEU A 11 -18.19 -31.08 13.54
C LEU A 11 -16.91 -31.22 12.72
N THR A 12 -16.82 -30.46 11.62
CA THR A 12 -15.63 -30.44 10.76
C THR A 12 -14.94 -29.09 10.86
N VAL A 13 -13.68 -29.08 11.28
CA VAL A 13 -12.85 -27.88 11.30
C VAL A 13 -12.00 -27.85 10.03
N LYS A 14 -12.27 -26.88 9.15
CA LYS A 14 -11.38 -26.57 8.03
C LYS A 14 -10.18 -25.80 8.56
N THR A 15 -8.98 -26.35 8.37
CA THR A 15 -7.72 -25.77 8.86
C THR A 15 -6.95 -25.01 7.79
N ASP A 16 -7.51 -24.87 6.58
CA ASP A 16 -6.92 -24.12 5.48
C ASP A 16 -6.63 -22.67 5.90
N GLY A 17 -5.40 -22.21 5.68
CA GLY A 17 -4.96 -20.87 6.08
C GLY A 17 -4.79 -20.67 7.60
N LEU A 18 -5.12 -21.66 8.44
CA LEU A 18 -4.89 -21.59 9.88
C LEU A 18 -3.47 -22.05 10.22
N GLY A 19 -2.93 -21.51 11.32
CA GLY A 19 -1.69 -21.96 11.92
C GLY A 19 -1.60 -21.48 13.37
N GLY A 20 -0.96 -22.27 14.23
CA GLY A 20 -0.88 -21.97 15.65
C GLY A 20 -2.16 -22.33 16.41
N PRO A 21 -2.37 -21.75 17.61
CA PRO A 21 -3.53 -22.04 18.45
C PRO A 21 -4.84 -21.69 17.76
N VAL A 22 -5.80 -22.62 17.76
CA VAL A 22 -7.14 -22.44 17.22
C VAL A 22 -8.20 -22.70 18.27
N HIS A 23 -9.22 -21.87 18.26
CA HIS A 23 -10.40 -21.96 19.10
C HIS A 23 -11.64 -21.83 18.21
N LYS A 24 -12.50 -22.85 18.20
CA LYS A 24 -13.76 -22.87 17.44
C LYS A 24 -14.89 -23.30 18.35
N SER A 25 -16.08 -22.74 18.14
CA SER A 25 -17.27 -23.10 18.89
C SER A 25 -18.43 -23.40 17.94
N ALA A 26 -19.28 -24.33 18.34
CA ALA A 26 -20.56 -24.61 17.69
C ALA A 26 -21.64 -24.56 18.76
N THR A 27 -22.77 -23.93 18.45
CA THR A 27 -23.92 -23.86 19.34
C THR A 27 -24.98 -24.84 18.85
N VAL A 28 -25.37 -25.76 19.72
CA VAL A 28 -26.43 -26.73 19.48
C VAL A 28 -27.70 -26.20 20.13
N TYR A 29 -28.73 -26.01 19.34
CA TYR A 29 -30.07 -25.65 19.82
C TYR A 29 -30.89 -26.92 20.00
N SER A 30 -31.59 -27.00 21.13
CA SER A 30 -32.42 -28.14 21.51
C SER A 30 -33.78 -27.65 22.00
N ASN A 31 -34.78 -28.53 21.91
CA ASN A 31 -36.09 -28.33 22.52
C ASN A 31 -36.19 -28.95 23.93
N ASP A 32 -35.07 -29.42 24.49
CA ASP A 32 -34.96 -29.76 25.91
C ASP A 32 -35.05 -28.46 26.76
N PRO A 33 -36.09 -28.29 27.61
CA PRO A 33 -36.24 -27.10 28.43
C PRO A 33 -35.09 -26.89 29.43
N ALA A 34 -34.41 -27.96 29.85
CA ALA A 34 -33.30 -27.87 30.80
C ALA A 34 -32.00 -27.41 30.11
N ASN A 35 -31.79 -27.82 28.85
CA ASN A 35 -30.59 -27.49 28.07
C ASN A 35 -30.96 -27.00 26.65
N PRO A 36 -31.62 -25.84 26.52
CA PRO A 36 -32.12 -25.36 25.22
C PRO A 36 -30.98 -24.95 24.28
N MET A 37 -29.79 -24.68 24.84
CA MET A 37 -28.61 -24.28 24.12
C MET A 37 -27.35 -24.86 24.76
N VAL A 38 -26.55 -25.60 23.99
CA VAL A 38 -25.27 -26.16 24.42
C VAL A 38 -24.16 -25.67 23.51
N THR A 39 -23.11 -25.07 24.08
CA THR A 39 -21.93 -24.65 23.31
C THR A 39 -20.85 -25.73 23.37
N LEU A 40 -20.53 -26.28 22.20
CA LEU A 40 -19.40 -27.19 22.00
C LEU A 40 -18.17 -26.37 21.61
N THR A 41 -17.04 -26.62 22.28
CA THR A 41 -15.79 -25.90 22.01
C THR A 41 -14.68 -26.86 21.58
N ILE A 42 -13.96 -26.49 20.52
CA ILE A 42 -12.81 -27.20 19.99
C ILE A 42 -11.58 -26.30 20.18
N LYS A 43 -10.57 -26.82 20.88
CA LYS A 43 -9.26 -26.17 21.07
C LYS A 43 -8.17 -27.07 20.52
N GLY A 44 -7.18 -26.49 19.86
CA GLY A 44 -6.04 -27.24 19.34
C GLY A 44 -4.97 -26.32 18.78
N THR A 45 -3.90 -26.90 18.25
CA THR A 45 -2.86 -26.17 17.52
C THR A 45 -2.74 -26.74 16.12
N VAL A 46 -2.94 -25.91 15.10
CA VAL A 46 -2.75 -26.29 13.70
C VAL A 46 -1.27 -26.11 13.35
N LYS A 47 -0.59 -27.23 13.08
CA LYS A 47 0.78 -27.20 12.55
C LYS A 47 0.73 -27.09 11.03
N LYS A 48 1.35 -26.04 10.48
CA LYS A 48 1.51 -25.89 9.03
C LYS A 48 2.49 -26.95 8.54
N LEU A 49 2.20 -27.55 7.38
CA LEU A 49 3.11 -28.54 6.77
C LEU A 49 4.36 -27.84 6.23
N ILE A 50 4.21 -26.61 5.73
CA ILE A 50 5.31 -25.77 5.29
C ILE A 50 5.15 -24.39 5.95
N ASP A 51 6.12 -23.99 6.75
CA ASP A 51 6.22 -22.66 7.32
C ASP A 51 6.95 -21.71 6.38
N ILE A 52 6.58 -20.44 6.45
CA ILE A 52 7.21 -19.34 5.73
C ILE A 52 7.71 -18.36 6.78
N LEU A 53 9.02 -18.24 6.89
CA LEU A 53 9.69 -17.42 7.90
C LEU A 53 10.37 -16.20 7.26
N PRO A 54 10.47 -15.07 7.98
CA PRO A 54 9.91 -14.83 9.31
C PRO A 54 8.39 -14.57 9.30
N SER A 55 7.79 -14.37 8.12
CA SER A 55 6.40 -13.98 7.92
C SER A 55 5.81 -14.69 6.71
N PRO A 56 4.48 -14.92 6.65
CA PRO A 56 3.80 -15.54 5.51
C PRO A 56 3.72 -14.64 4.26
N TYR A 57 4.29 -13.43 4.31
CA TYR A 57 4.38 -12.48 3.22
C TYR A 57 5.75 -11.79 3.23
N ILE A 58 6.12 -11.23 2.08
CA ILE A 58 7.27 -10.34 1.93
C ILE A 58 6.75 -8.89 1.94
N ASN A 59 7.32 -8.02 2.77
CA ASN A 59 7.00 -6.59 2.77
C ASN A 59 8.25 -5.77 2.48
N ILE A 60 8.23 -5.03 1.38
CA ILE A 60 9.38 -4.30 0.85
C ILE A 60 9.02 -2.82 0.81
N ARG A 61 9.88 -1.98 1.38
CA ARG A 61 9.80 -0.53 1.26
C ARG A 61 11.13 0.00 0.74
N VAL A 62 11.11 0.63 -0.41
CA VAL A 62 12.30 1.17 -1.07
C VAL A 62 11.99 2.51 -1.72
N SER A 63 13.03 3.28 -2.03
CA SER A 63 12.89 4.48 -2.85
C SER A 63 12.85 4.13 -4.33
N LYS A 64 12.26 5.03 -5.12
CA LYS A 64 12.30 4.94 -6.59
C LYS A 64 13.76 4.91 -7.08
N GLY A 65 14.08 3.90 -7.89
CA GLY A 65 15.43 3.63 -8.41
C GLY A 65 16.23 2.61 -7.60
N GLU A 66 15.82 2.28 -6.37
CA GLU A 66 16.46 1.25 -5.56
C GLU A 66 15.94 -0.16 -5.92
N PRO A 67 16.78 -1.20 -5.84
CA PRO A 67 16.35 -2.56 -6.12
C PRO A 67 15.30 -3.01 -5.10
N VAL A 68 14.17 -3.54 -5.60
CA VAL A 68 13.13 -4.15 -4.77
C VAL A 68 13.56 -5.59 -4.52
N GLU A 69 14.00 -5.89 -3.30
CA GLU A 69 14.43 -7.24 -2.91
C GLU A 69 13.78 -7.68 -1.60
N GLY A 70 13.40 -8.96 -1.53
CA GLY A 70 12.89 -9.56 -0.31
C GLY A 70 13.07 -11.07 -0.31
N THR A 71 13.20 -11.63 0.90
CA THR A 71 13.51 -13.06 1.10
C THR A 71 12.59 -13.67 2.15
N VAL A 72 12.21 -14.92 1.93
CA VAL A 72 11.58 -15.77 2.94
C VAL A 72 12.25 -17.14 2.97
N THR A 73 12.19 -17.80 4.12
CA THR A 73 12.61 -19.19 4.26
C THR A 73 11.40 -20.09 4.33
N LEU A 74 11.35 -21.07 3.44
CA LEU A 74 10.39 -22.17 3.48
C LEU A 74 10.96 -23.28 4.37
N VAL A 75 10.22 -23.67 5.41
CA VAL A 75 10.62 -24.71 6.36
C VAL A 75 9.61 -25.84 6.30
N ASN A 76 10.10 -27.04 5.97
CA ASN A 76 9.28 -28.25 5.98
C ASN A 76 9.03 -28.73 7.41
N ASN A 77 7.77 -28.90 7.79
CA ASN A 77 7.39 -29.52 9.06
C ASN A 77 6.74 -30.90 8.87
N ASP A 78 6.62 -31.36 7.62
CA ASP A 78 6.15 -32.69 7.30
C ASP A 78 7.28 -33.72 7.44
N ARG A 79 6.92 -34.99 7.62
CA ARG A 79 7.87 -36.10 7.69
C ARG A 79 8.49 -36.44 6.33
N SER A 80 7.78 -36.11 5.25
CA SER A 80 8.24 -36.39 3.89
C SER A 80 9.13 -35.26 3.39
N PRO A 81 10.23 -35.56 2.67
CA PRO A 81 11.10 -34.52 2.12
C PRO A 81 10.36 -33.57 1.17
N LEU A 82 10.47 -32.27 1.43
CA LEU A 82 9.90 -31.23 0.58
C LEU A 82 10.75 -31.03 -0.67
N GLN A 83 10.10 -30.90 -1.83
CA GLN A 83 10.72 -30.42 -3.06
C GLN A 83 9.89 -29.26 -3.60
N ILE A 84 10.58 -28.19 -3.94
CA ILE A 84 9.98 -27.05 -4.66
C ILE A 84 10.11 -27.36 -6.15
N LEU A 85 8.97 -27.50 -6.82
CA LEU A 85 8.90 -27.86 -8.24
C LEU A 85 8.96 -26.64 -9.12
N GLU A 86 8.33 -25.55 -8.70
CA GLU A 86 8.25 -24.32 -9.48
C GLU A 86 7.98 -23.13 -8.55
N VAL A 87 8.48 -21.95 -8.94
CA VAL A 87 8.06 -20.67 -8.37
C VAL A 87 7.67 -19.74 -9.51
N LYS A 88 6.46 -19.17 -9.42
CA LYS A 88 5.93 -18.19 -10.38
C LYS A 88 5.54 -16.91 -9.68
N SER A 89 5.76 -15.77 -10.32
CA SER A 89 5.22 -14.48 -9.88
C SER A 89 4.00 -14.10 -10.72
N SER A 90 2.97 -13.52 -10.10
CA SER A 90 1.86 -12.90 -10.82
C SER A 90 2.25 -11.61 -11.54
N ASN A 91 3.39 -11.00 -11.16
CA ASN A 91 3.97 -9.83 -11.84
C ASN A 91 5.27 -10.28 -12.57
N PRO A 92 5.33 -10.17 -13.91
CA PRO A 92 6.48 -10.61 -14.69
C PRO A 92 7.75 -9.78 -14.48
N GLU A 93 7.66 -8.59 -13.89
CA GLU A 93 8.84 -7.79 -13.53
C GLU A 93 9.62 -8.39 -12.34
N PHE A 94 9.00 -9.27 -11.57
CA PHE A 94 9.64 -9.99 -10.47
C PHE A 94 10.35 -11.24 -10.97
N THR A 95 11.64 -11.31 -10.69
CA THR A 95 12.45 -12.52 -10.80
C THR A 95 12.52 -13.21 -9.45
N THR A 96 12.49 -14.53 -9.46
CA THR A 96 12.59 -15.35 -8.24
C THR A 96 13.81 -16.24 -8.29
N HIS A 97 14.55 -16.31 -7.19
CA HIS A 97 15.68 -17.21 -7.04
C HIS A 97 15.47 -18.09 -5.82
N LEU A 98 15.59 -19.41 -6.02
CA LEU A 98 15.44 -20.40 -4.95
C LEU A 98 16.81 -20.99 -4.63
N LYS A 99 17.23 -20.87 -3.37
CA LYS A 99 18.44 -21.47 -2.84
C LYS A 99 18.07 -22.60 -1.89
N THR A 100 18.62 -23.79 -2.11
CA THR A 100 18.47 -24.91 -1.17
C THR A 100 19.44 -24.70 -0.01
N LEU A 101 18.92 -24.54 1.21
CA LEU A 101 19.74 -24.43 2.42
C LEU A 101 20.00 -25.81 3.02
N GLU A 102 18.95 -26.63 3.08
CA GLU A 102 18.99 -28.00 3.57
C GLU A 102 18.01 -28.83 2.72
N LYS A 103 18.54 -29.79 1.96
CA LYS A 103 17.75 -30.56 0.99
C LYS A 103 16.59 -31.27 1.68
N GLY A 104 15.37 -31.06 1.21
CA GLY A 104 14.17 -31.67 1.79
C GLY A 104 13.57 -30.91 2.98
N GLN A 105 14.28 -29.92 3.52
CA GLN A 105 13.96 -29.34 4.83
C GLN A 105 13.87 -27.81 4.82
N ARG A 106 14.83 -27.10 4.21
CA ARG A 106 14.89 -25.63 4.21
C ARG A 106 15.29 -25.06 2.86
N TYR A 107 14.52 -24.08 2.41
CA TYR A 107 14.77 -23.34 1.17
C TYR A 107 14.68 -21.84 1.42
N GLU A 108 15.59 -21.07 0.87
CA GLU A 108 15.50 -19.62 0.83
C GLU A 108 14.95 -19.20 -0.54
N LEU A 109 13.84 -18.48 -0.53
CA LEU A 109 13.23 -17.92 -1.72
C LEU A 109 13.42 -16.41 -1.70
N GLN A 110 14.14 -15.92 -2.70
CA GLN A 110 14.36 -14.50 -2.94
C GLN A 110 13.49 -14.03 -4.11
N ALA A 111 12.89 -12.85 -3.96
CA ALA A 111 12.19 -12.13 -5.01
C ALA A 111 12.87 -10.80 -5.26
N LYS A 112 13.12 -10.47 -6.54
CA LYS A 112 13.80 -9.25 -6.97
C LYS A 112 13.08 -8.58 -8.14
N MET A 113 13.04 -7.25 -8.13
CA MET A 113 12.53 -6.43 -9.23
C MET A 113 13.34 -5.13 -9.35
N ASN A 114 13.59 -4.67 -10.58
CA ASN A 114 14.13 -3.33 -10.82
C ASN A 114 12.96 -2.34 -10.95
N ASN A 115 12.87 -1.35 -10.07
CA ASN A 115 11.76 -0.41 -10.02
C ASN A 115 11.95 0.88 -10.83
N ALA A 116 13.01 1.01 -11.64
CA ALA A 116 13.33 2.22 -12.38
C ALA A 116 12.19 2.67 -13.31
N LYS A 117 11.40 1.75 -13.85
CA LYS A 117 10.24 2.05 -14.73
C LYS A 117 8.88 1.97 -14.02
N THR A 118 8.83 1.44 -12.79
CA THR A 118 7.60 1.19 -12.03
C THR A 118 7.11 2.44 -11.31
N ALA A 119 5.87 2.88 -11.47
CA ALA A 119 5.36 4.07 -10.78
C ALA A 119 5.55 3.98 -9.25
N SER A 120 5.85 5.12 -8.62
CA SER A 120 5.86 5.23 -7.15
C SER A 120 4.46 4.93 -6.58
N GLY A 121 4.41 4.45 -5.34
CA GLY A 121 3.17 4.08 -4.67
C GLY A 121 3.21 2.67 -4.08
N ARG A 122 2.03 2.14 -3.75
CA ARG A 122 1.89 0.80 -3.16
C ARG A 122 1.22 -0.14 -4.15
N PHE A 123 1.74 -1.35 -4.26
CA PHE A 123 1.12 -2.43 -5.01
C PHE A 123 1.47 -3.77 -4.38
N ASN A 124 0.67 -4.79 -4.75
CA ASN A 124 0.86 -6.15 -4.28
C ASN A 124 1.11 -7.06 -5.48
N THR A 125 1.99 -8.04 -5.31
CA THR A 125 2.13 -9.19 -6.21
C THR A 125 2.09 -10.46 -5.38
N GLN A 126 2.03 -11.61 -6.04
CA GLN A 126 1.96 -12.92 -5.41
C GLN A 126 2.99 -13.84 -6.03
N LEU A 127 3.74 -14.54 -5.16
CA LEU A 127 4.54 -15.68 -5.57
C LEU A 127 3.74 -16.96 -5.31
N THR A 128 3.60 -17.79 -6.32
CA THR A 128 3.01 -19.12 -6.23
C THR A 128 4.14 -20.14 -6.28
N VAL A 129 4.29 -20.90 -5.20
CA VAL A 129 5.30 -21.96 -5.07
C VAL A 129 4.60 -23.31 -5.20
N THR A 130 4.94 -24.07 -6.22
CA THR A 130 4.44 -25.43 -6.43
C THR A 130 5.35 -26.43 -5.73
N THR A 131 4.80 -27.37 -4.97
CA THR A 131 5.55 -28.35 -4.18
C THR A 131 5.12 -29.78 -4.47
N ASN A 132 5.95 -30.75 -4.05
CA ASN A 132 5.61 -32.17 -4.09
C ASN A 132 4.70 -32.64 -2.93
N ASN A 133 4.33 -31.76 -1.98
CA ASN A 133 3.48 -32.15 -0.86
C ASN A 133 2.02 -32.26 -1.31
N LYS A 134 1.46 -33.48 -1.32
CA LYS A 134 0.08 -33.72 -1.79
C LYS A 134 -1.00 -32.97 -0.99
N LYS A 135 -0.74 -32.64 0.27
CA LYS A 135 -1.66 -31.89 1.13
C LYS A 135 -1.48 -30.37 0.99
N GLN A 136 -0.36 -29.92 0.42
CA GLN A 136 -0.04 -28.51 0.24
C GLN A 136 0.75 -28.31 -1.07
N ALA A 137 0.11 -28.67 -2.19
CA ALA A 137 0.75 -28.67 -3.51
C ALA A 137 1.10 -27.26 -4.00
N GLN A 138 0.43 -26.22 -3.48
CA GLN A 138 0.71 -24.83 -3.78
C GLN A 138 0.77 -23.99 -2.51
N LEU A 139 1.73 -23.06 -2.47
CA LEU A 139 1.84 -22.01 -1.47
C LEU A 139 1.67 -20.67 -2.17
N SER A 140 0.90 -19.77 -1.56
CA SER A 140 0.77 -18.38 -1.98
C SER A 140 1.52 -17.49 -1.01
N ILE A 141 2.47 -16.70 -1.52
CA ILE A 141 3.26 -15.76 -0.74
C ILE A 141 3.01 -14.35 -1.28
N PRO A 142 2.20 -13.54 -0.59
CA PRO A 142 2.01 -12.15 -0.96
C PRO A 142 3.32 -11.37 -0.84
N VAL A 143 3.58 -10.50 -1.80
CA VAL A 143 4.68 -9.54 -1.80
C VAL A 143 4.07 -8.15 -1.88
N ILE A 144 4.16 -7.43 -0.78
CA ILE A 144 3.63 -6.07 -0.62
C ILE A 144 4.81 -5.12 -0.83
N VAL A 145 4.67 -4.21 -1.79
CA VAL A 145 5.74 -3.29 -2.17
C VAL A 145 5.25 -1.86 -2.01
N ALA A 146 6.06 -1.04 -1.33
CA ALA A 146 5.89 0.40 -1.31
C ALA A 146 7.13 1.07 -1.90
N ILE A 147 6.95 1.75 -3.02
CA ILE A 147 7.98 2.57 -3.66
C ILE A 147 7.74 4.02 -3.25
N ALA A 148 8.63 4.58 -2.44
CA ALA A 148 8.60 5.99 -2.10
C ALA A 148 9.15 6.82 -3.26
N ALA A 149 8.44 7.88 -3.65
CA ALA A 149 8.99 8.88 -4.56
C ALA A 149 10.14 9.61 -3.86
N ARG A 150 11.28 9.79 -4.55
CA ARG A 150 12.42 10.52 -3.98
C ARG A 150 12.22 12.04 -3.97
N VAL A 151 11.27 12.53 -4.79
CA VAL A 151 10.75 13.89 -4.78
C VAL A 151 9.23 13.81 -4.73
N GLU A 152 8.62 14.56 -3.82
CA GLU A 152 7.17 14.54 -3.61
C GLU A 152 6.65 15.97 -3.44
N ALA A 153 5.54 16.29 -4.10
CA ALA A 153 4.81 17.54 -3.91
C ALA A 153 3.47 17.25 -3.21
N PHE A 154 3.21 17.95 -2.11
CA PHE A 154 2.00 17.81 -1.32
C PHE A 154 1.31 19.16 -1.12
N PRO A 155 0.00 19.28 -1.37
CA PRO A 155 -0.89 18.24 -1.88
C PRO A 155 -0.65 17.97 -3.38
N GLU A 156 -1.02 16.78 -3.85
CA GLU A 156 -0.92 16.38 -5.27
C GLU A 156 -1.90 17.13 -6.18
N ARG A 157 -2.95 17.74 -5.60
CA ARG A 157 -3.92 18.62 -6.26
C ARG A 157 -4.29 19.77 -5.34
N LEU A 158 -4.42 20.97 -5.90
CA LEU A 158 -4.96 22.14 -5.22
C LEU A 158 -6.44 22.33 -5.53
N THR A 159 -7.24 22.57 -4.51
CA THR A 159 -8.63 23.02 -4.68
C THR A 159 -8.88 24.31 -3.92
N PHE A 160 -9.48 25.26 -4.62
CA PHE A 160 -9.95 26.53 -4.06
C PHE A 160 -11.41 26.49 -3.64
N GLY A 161 -12.11 25.38 -3.92
CA GLY A 161 -13.54 25.24 -3.63
C GLY A 161 -14.37 26.28 -4.36
N ARG A 162 -15.49 26.69 -3.73
CA ARG A 162 -16.35 27.75 -4.22
C ARG A 162 -15.94 29.08 -3.59
N LEU A 163 -15.61 30.05 -4.43
CA LEU A 163 -15.25 31.41 -4.07
C LEU A 163 -16.42 32.33 -4.40
N ASN A 164 -16.80 33.19 -3.46
CA ASN A 164 -17.84 34.20 -3.67
C ASN A 164 -17.17 35.58 -3.80
N LEU A 165 -17.34 36.23 -4.96
CA LEU A 165 -16.69 37.53 -5.21
C LEU A 165 -17.15 38.62 -4.25
N ALA A 166 -18.47 38.72 -3.98
CA ALA A 166 -19.01 39.72 -3.06
C ALA A 166 -18.47 39.52 -1.64
N SER A 167 -18.32 38.27 -1.20
CA SER A 167 -17.72 37.96 0.10
C SER A 167 -16.23 38.32 0.18
N LEU A 168 -15.49 38.19 -0.93
CA LEU A 168 -14.08 38.60 -1.00
C LEU A 168 -13.92 40.12 -1.03
N GLU A 169 -14.89 40.84 -1.57
CA GLU A 169 -14.93 42.31 -1.58
C GLU A 169 -15.28 42.89 -0.22
N ASN A 170 -16.30 42.34 0.44
CA ASN A 170 -16.85 42.91 1.67
C ASN A 170 -16.08 42.53 2.94
N ASN A 171 -15.26 41.47 2.92
CA ASN A 171 -14.49 41.04 4.08
C ASN A 171 -13.04 40.67 3.68
N PRO A 172 -12.05 41.53 3.98
CA PRO A 172 -10.64 41.28 3.66
C PRO A 172 -10.07 39.99 4.26
N GLN A 173 -10.62 39.47 5.36
CA GLN A 173 -10.17 38.20 5.94
C GLN A 173 -10.41 37.01 4.99
N ASN A 174 -11.40 37.10 4.10
CA ASN A 174 -11.69 36.07 3.11
C ASN A 174 -10.57 35.92 2.06
N ASN A 175 -9.62 36.86 1.97
CA ASN A 175 -8.46 36.72 1.09
C ASN A 175 -7.60 35.49 1.44
N ILE A 176 -7.71 34.92 2.65
CA ILE A 176 -7.07 33.64 3.00
C ILE A 176 -7.52 32.50 2.07
N LEU A 177 -8.77 32.54 1.58
CA LEU A 177 -9.33 31.52 0.69
C LEU A 177 -8.64 31.49 -0.67
N LEU A 178 -8.01 32.60 -1.07
CA LEU A 178 -7.27 32.75 -2.32
C LEU A 178 -5.86 32.17 -2.26
N ASN A 179 -5.41 31.72 -1.09
CA ASN A 179 -4.04 31.25 -0.87
C ASN A 179 -4.01 29.74 -0.60
N ARG A 180 -3.07 29.05 -1.25
CA ARG A 180 -2.71 27.65 -0.97
C ARG A 180 -1.20 27.52 -0.92
N THR A 181 -0.72 26.42 -0.35
CA THR A 181 0.71 26.11 -0.31
C THR A 181 0.92 24.70 -0.83
N ILE A 182 1.89 24.55 -1.73
CA ILE A 182 2.44 23.25 -2.12
C ILE A 182 3.77 23.10 -1.40
N THR A 183 3.95 22.01 -0.68
CA THR A 183 5.21 21.61 -0.04
C THR A 183 5.91 20.63 -0.96
N VAL A 184 7.20 20.86 -1.25
CA VAL A 184 8.00 19.93 -2.06
C VAL A 184 9.12 19.36 -1.21
N ARG A 185 9.05 18.06 -0.93
CA ARG A 185 10.07 17.33 -0.19
C ARG A 185 10.94 16.55 -1.16
N SER A 186 12.22 16.44 -0.84
CA SER A 186 13.15 15.61 -1.59
C SER A 186 14.11 14.90 -0.65
N LEU A 187 14.43 13.66 -0.97
CA LEU A 187 15.50 12.87 -0.36
C LEU A 187 16.82 12.99 -1.14
N VAL A 188 16.79 13.70 -2.27
CA VAL A 188 17.94 13.84 -3.17
C VAL A 188 18.90 14.91 -2.63
N PRO A 189 20.20 14.58 -2.45
CA PRO A 189 21.21 15.58 -2.10
C PRO A 189 21.21 16.73 -3.11
N GLU A 190 21.40 17.96 -2.63
CA GLU A 190 21.46 19.16 -3.48
C GLU A 190 20.22 19.40 -4.36
N PHE A 191 19.07 18.83 -3.99
CA PHE A 191 17.81 19.07 -4.70
C PHE A 191 17.44 20.54 -4.76
N LYS A 192 17.02 21.00 -5.93
CA LYS A 192 16.57 22.36 -6.21
C LYS A 192 15.31 22.34 -7.07
N VAL A 193 14.30 23.10 -6.64
CA VAL A 193 13.22 23.55 -7.52
C VAL A 193 13.76 24.72 -8.32
N THR A 194 13.87 24.56 -9.63
CA THR A 194 14.51 25.53 -10.54
C THR A 194 13.51 26.55 -11.09
N LYS A 195 12.24 26.16 -11.24
CA LYS A 195 11.19 27.03 -11.77
C LYS A 195 9.81 26.60 -11.26
N VAL A 196 8.91 27.57 -11.10
CA VAL A 196 7.48 27.32 -10.87
C VAL A 196 6.67 28.16 -11.84
N GLU A 197 5.69 27.55 -12.51
CA GLU A 197 4.85 28.18 -13.51
C GLU A 197 3.39 27.75 -13.33
N SER A 198 2.43 28.58 -13.74
CA SER A 198 1.01 28.21 -13.77
C SER A 198 0.49 28.31 -15.19
N SER A 199 -0.41 27.40 -15.57
CA SER A 199 -1.16 27.50 -16.81
C SER A 199 -2.24 28.59 -16.78
N LEU A 200 -2.54 29.17 -15.60
CA LEU A 200 -3.59 30.17 -15.43
C LEU A 200 -2.99 31.58 -15.23
N PRO A 201 -3.38 32.58 -16.04
CA PRO A 201 -2.79 33.92 -16.01
C PRO A 201 -3.20 34.75 -14.78
N PHE A 202 -4.12 34.23 -13.95
CA PHE A 202 -4.60 34.85 -12.71
C PHE A 202 -4.03 34.14 -11.46
N VAL A 203 -3.04 33.26 -11.60
CA VAL A 203 -2.34 32.61 -10.47
C VAL A 203 -0.95 33.24 -10.29
N ARG A 204 -0.67 33.76 -9.09
CA ARG A 204 0.67 34.17 -8.65
C ARG A 204 1.32 33.03 -7.88
N LEU A 205 2.59 32.80 -8.17
CA LEU A 205 3.40 31.78 -7.51
C LEU A 205 4.61 32.44 -6.84
N GLN A 206 4.91 32.01 -5.62
CA GLN A 206 6.14 32.38 -4.93
C GLN A 206 6.83 31.12 -4.44
N LEU A 207 8.00 30.82 -5.00
CA LEU A 207 8.88 29.77 -4.52
C LEU A 207 9.67 30.25 -3.30
N VAL A 208 9.63 29.49 -2.23
CA VAL A 208 10.37 29.71 -1.00
C VAL A 208 11.31 28.54 -0.79
N ALA A 209 12.61 28.80 -0.85
CA ALA A 209 13.64 27.80 -0.62
C ALA A 209 13.75 27.47 0.90
N PRO A 210 14.10 26.22 1.24
CA PRO A 210 14.31 25.83 2.64
C PRO A 210 15.53 26.54 3.23
N GLN A 211 15.45 26.94 4.50
CA GLN A 211 16.56 27.56 5.24
C GLN A 211 17.55 26.53 5.80
N ARG A 212 17.13 25.27 5.95
CA ARG A 212 17.95 24.16 6.45
C ARG A 212 17.89 23.00 5.48
N GLN A 213 19.01 22.30 5.31
CA GLN A 213 19.07 21.07 4.51
C GLN A 213 18.06 20.05 5.05
N GLY A 214 17.36 19.36 4.15
CA GLY A 214 16.30 18.40 4.49
C GLY A 214 14.93 19.01 4.80
N SER A 215 14.82 20.34 4.95
CA SER A 215 13.51 21.01 5.01
C SER A 215 12.89 21.10 3.60
N PRO A 216 11.56 21.05 3.46
CA PRO A 216 10.93 21.10 2.16
C PRO A 216 10.89 22.52 1.60
N TYR A 217 10.87 22.63 0.26
CA TYR A 217 10.49 23.87 -0.42
C TYR A 217 9.00 24.16 -0.19
N SER A 218 8.63 25.44 -0.21
CA SER A 218 7.22 25.85 -0.22
C SER A 218 6.93 26.68 -1.46
N VAL A 219 5.87 26.34 -2.19
CA VAL A 219 5.32 27.15 -3.27
C VAL A 219 4.02 27.75 -2.77
N LYS A 220 4.04 29.06 -2.48
CA LYS A 220 2.82 29.81 -2.17
C LYS A 220 2.09 30.08 -3.47
N VAL A 221 0.81 29.72 -3.51
CA VAL A 221 -0.07 29.84 -4.67
C VAL A 221 -1.18 30.79 -4.29
N ALA A 222 -1.31 31.91 -5.01
CA ALA A 222 -2.30 32.95 -4.74
C ALA A 222 -3.12 33.28 -5.99
N LEU A 223 -4.44 33.31 -5.87
CA LEU A 223 -5.30 33.81 -6.95
C LEU A 223 -5.32 35.35 -6.94
N MET A 224 -5.12 35.97 -8.11
CA MET A 224 -5.27 37.40 -8.32
C MET A 224 -6.75 37.78 -8.29
N LYS A 225 -7.21 38.34 -7.18
CA LYS A 225 -8.61 38.72 -6.95
C LYS A 225 -9.16 39.57 -8.11
N GLU A 226 -8.38 40.53 -8.57
CA GLU A 226 -8.72 41.47 -9.64
C GLU A 226 -8.88 40.83 -11.03
N LYS A 227 -8.42 39.59 -11.22
CA LYS A 227 -8.53 38.84 -12.48
C LYS A 227 -9.49 37.66 -12.41
N LEU A 228 -10.16 37.43 -11.28
CA LEU A 228 -11.13 36.36 -11.13
C LEU A 228 -12.37 36.64 -12.00
N LYS A 229 -12.83 35.62 -12.72
CA LYS A 229 -14.05 35.66 -13.52
C LYS A 229 -15.03 34.62 -12.97
N LYS A 230 -16.32 34.93 -13.01
CA LYS A 230 -17.38 33.99 -12.64
C LYS A 230 -17.30 32.73 -13.51
N GLY A 231 -17.58 31.59 -12.89
CA GLY A 231 -17.52 30.27 -13.51
C GLY A 231 -16.44 29.36 -12.93
N PRO A 232 -16.38 28.11 -13.40
CA PRO A 232 -15.33 27.17 -13.03
C PRO A 232 -13.99 27.55 -13.65
N PHE A 233 -12.91 27.16 -12.99
CA PHE A 233 -11.57 27.18 -13.56
C PHE A 233 -10.83 25.89 -13.23
N ASP A 234 -10.01 25.43 -14.17
CA ASP A 234 -9.12 24.29 -14.03
C ASP A 234 -7.79 24.62 -14.71
N GLY A 235 -6.70 24.20 -14.09
CA GLY A 235 -5.35 24.49 -14.56
C GLY A 235 -4.32 23.66 -13.83
N THR A 236 -3.05 24.03 -13.95
CA THR A 236 -1.94 23.27 -13.39
C THR A 236 -0.84 24.21 -12.91
N VAL A 237 -0.27 23.91 -11.74
CA VAL A 237 1.03 24.42 -11.31
C VAL A 237 2.09 23.42 -11.75
N VAL A 238 3.07 23.88 -12.52
CA VAL A 238 4.20 23.08 -12.99
C VAL A 238 5.44 23.50 -12.23
N LEU A 239 6.08 22.55 -11.54
CA LEU A 239 7.35 22.74 -10.86
C LEU A 239 8.44 22.03 -11.67
N ARG A 240 9.52 22.73 -11.98
CA ARG A 240 10.72 22.13 -12.57
C ARG A 240 11.80 21.94 -11.52
N THR A 241 12.53 20.84 -11.61
CA THR A 241 13.59 20.50 -10.65
C THR A 241 14.90 20.14 -11.34
N ASN A 242 15.99 20.05 -10.59
CA ASN A 242 17.27 19.53 -11.07
C ASN A 242 17.38 18.00 -11.00
N ASP A 243 16.32 17.31 -10.59
CA ASP A 243 16.29 15.85 -10.55
C ASP A 243 16.02 15.27 -11.94
N LYS A 244 16.79 14.26 -12.37
CA LYS A 244 16.69 13.68 -13.72
C LYS A 244 15.36 12.96 -13.99
N GLU A 245 14.73 12.44 -12.95
CA GLU A 245 13.53 11.61 -13.04
C GLU A 245 12.27 12.37 -12.64
N PHE A 246 12.40 13.28 -11.69
CA PHE A 246 11.38 14.21 -11.21
C PHE A 246 11.65 15.63 -11.72
N GLY A 247 12.12 15.76 -12.96
CA GLY A 247 12.47 17.03 -13.57
C GLY A 247 11.28 17.97 -13.75
N GLU A 248 10.07 17.41 -13.79
CA GLU A 248 8.81 18.14 -13.83
C GLU A 248 7.75 17.49 -12.93
N LEU A 249 7.11 18.28 -12.07
CA LEU A 249 5.96 17.89 -11.24
C LEU A 249 4.76 18.74 -11.64
N LYS A 250 3.62 18.10 -11.93
CA LYS A 250 2.38 18.78 -12.33
C LYS A 250 1.32 18.62 -11.25
N ILE A 251 0.89 19.74 -10.67
CA ILE A 251 -0.07 19.78 -9.58
C ILE A 251 -1.33 20.44 -10.14
N PRO A 252 -2.39 19.67 -10.45
CA PRO A 252 -3.64 20.23 -10.93
C PRO A 252 -4.23 21.20 -9.91
N LEU A 253 -4.86 22.26 -10.38
CA LEU A 253 -5.49 23.26 -9.53
C LEU A 253 -6.88 23.59 -10.09
N SER A 254 -7.90 23.65 -9.22
CA SER A 254 -9.26 23.95 -9.65
C SER A 254 -10.08 24.72 -8.63
N GLY A 255 -11.17 25.31 -9.09
CA GLY A 255 -12.14 26.00 -8.25
C GLY A 255 -13.32 26.54 -9.05
N GLN A 256 -14.23 27.21 -8.35
CA GLN A 256 -15.40 27.84 -8.93
C GLN A 256 -15.61 29.21 -8.32
N VAL A 257 -15.86 30.22 -9.16
CA VAL A 257 -16.17 31.58 -8.73
C VAL A 257 -17.65 31.86 -8.98
N ASN A 258 -18.36 32.31 -7.94
CA ASN A 258 -19.78 32.69 -7.98
C ASN A 258 -19.92 34.22 -7.82
#